data_AF-A0A351K2B2-F1
#
_entry.id   AF-A0A351K2B2-F1
#
_cell.length_a   1.000
_cell.length_b   1.000
_cell.length_c   1.000
_cell.angle_alpha   90.00
_cell.angle_beta   90.00
_cell.angle_gamma   90.00
#
_symmetry.space_group_name_H-M   'P 1'
#
loop_
_entity.id
_entity.type
_entity.pdbx_description
1 polymer ?
#
loop_
_entity_poly.entity_id
_entity_poly.type
_entity_poly.pdbx_seq_one_letter_code
_entity_poly.pdbx_strand_id
1 'polypeptide(L)'
;MSTGASDREIAAMFDDFAQSVSARAPFCADIAHAIGDDAQPRVRKLLDHAPQLQQRPVLLLAAVHYLVLQDPNTPLSRRYPSVTGIPHVPTLDRNGLAADLHEFCDTYRNELIDLIRTRHTQTNDISRSALLRLALAHQPVIENSILIDIGCSAGLNLHLDAYHCTYTAENGPWSISAGDMAAPALRCSVRAAVPPHIEIGTFAGRIGFDPHPIDVDTHDAMWLLACVWPDQLDRIERLKEAIAWAKAHPIDLRTADALAALTEIEAMHDDHLTIVNSWVLSYLSLDHQHSYR
;
A
#
# COMPACT_ATOMS: atom_id res chain seq x y z
N MET A 1 -24.20 18.80 -16.50
CA MET A 1 -24.71 17.42 -16.40
C MET A 1 -23.82 16.74 -15.38
N SER A 2 -24.36 16.31 -14.24
CA SER A 2 -23.58 15.72 -13.15
C SER A 2 -23.03 14.38 -13.61
N THR A 3 -21.72 14.28 -13.82
CA THR A 3 -21.03 13.05 -14.23
C THR A 3 -20.56 12.21 -13.04
N GLY A 4 -20.95 12.56 -11.81
CA GLY A 4 -20.64 11.79 -10.61
C GLY A 4 -21.53 10.55 -10.46
N ALA A 5 -20.99 9.50 -9.83
CA ALA A 5 -21.77 8.33 -9.47
C ALA A 5 -22.96 8.73 -8.58
N SER A 6 -24.12 8.13 -8.82
CA SER A 6 -25.30 8.28 -7.98
C SER A 6 -25.08 7.63 -6.60
N ASP A 7 -25.84 8.08 -5.60
CA ASP A 7 -25.78 7.53 -4.24
C ASP A 7 -25.97 6.00 -4.19
N ARG A 8 -26.83 5.46 -5.06
CA ARG A 8 -27.04 4.01 -5.21
C ARG A 8 -25.83 3.29 -5.81
N GLU A 9 -25.15 3.92 -6.77
CA GLU A 9 -23.94 3.36 -7.36
C GLU A 9 -22.81 3.32 -6.32
N ILE A 10 -22.65 4.38 -5.52
CA ILE A 10 -21.67 4.40 -4.43
C ILE A 10 -21.99 3.33 -3.38
N ALA A 11 -23.26 3.18 -2.97
CA ALA A 11 -23.67 2.13 -2.05
C ALA A 11 -23.31 0.72 -2.58
N ALA A 12 -23.66 0.43 -3.84
CA ALA A 12 -23.30 -0.83 -4.50
C ALA A 12 -21.77 -1.06 -4.57
N MET A 13 -20.96 -0.01 -4.80
CA MET A 13 -19.50 -0.13 -4.77
C MET A 13 -18.98 -0.60 -3.41
N PHE A 14 -19.58 -0.15 -2.30
CA PHE A 14 -19.20 -0.59 -0.96
C PHE A 14 -19.60 -2.04 -0.69
N ASP A 15 -20.77 -2.47 -1.13
CA ASP A 15 -21.22 -3.86 -1.00
C ASP A 15 -20.35 -4.83 -1.81
N ASP A 16 -20.07 -4.49 -3.08
CA ASP A 16 -19.18 -5.28 -3.94
C ASP A 16 -17.77 -5.37 -3.33
N PHE A 17 -17.26 -4.25 -2.81
CA PHE A 17 -15.97 -4.22 -2.13
C PHE A 17 -15.97 -5.13 -0.89
N ALA A 18 -16.99 -5.00 -0.03
CA ALA A 18 -17.13 -5.79 1.19
C ALA A 18 -17.15 -7.30 0.87
N GLN A 19 -17.91 -7.71 -0.14
CA GLN A 19 -17.95 -9.11 -0.60
C GLN A 19 -16.56 -9.58 -1.04
N SER A 20 -15.82 -8.76 -1.80
CA SER A 20 -14.49 -9.09 -2.33
C SER A 20 -13.38 -9.21 -1.27
N VAL A 21 -13.58 -8.66 -0.08
CA VAL A 21 -12.58 -8.64 1.00
C VAL A 21 -12.97 -9.50 2.21
N SER A 22 -14.24 -9.88 2.33
CA SER A 22 -14.80 -10.64 3.47
C SER A 22 -13.94 -11.80 3.97
N ALA A 23 -13.39 -12.62 3.07
CA ALA A 23 -12.56 -13.78 3.45
C ALA A 23 -11.16 -13.41 3.98
N ARG A 24 -10.62 -12.23 3.61
CA ARG A 24 -9.23 -11.82 3.85
C ARG A 24 -9.07 -10.65 4.81
N ALA A 25 -10.12 -9.85 4.98
CA ALA A 25 -10.19 -8.70 5.88
C ALA A 25 -11.66 -8.49 6.32
N PRO A 26 -12.16 -9.37 7.20
CA PRO A 26 -13.57 -9.39 7.58
C PRO A 26 -14.07 -8.10 8.25
N PHE A 27 -13.24 -7.40 9.02
CA PHE A 27 -13.69 -6.13 9.63
C PHE A 27 -13.59 -4.95 8.68
N CYS A 28 -12.64 -4.96 7.75
CA CYS A 28 -12.69 -4.07 6.59
C CYS A 28 -14.01 -4.25 5.80
N ALA A 29 -14.48 -5.50 5.64
CA ALA A 29 -15.78 -5.77 5.04
C ALA A 29 -16.95 -5.26 5.90
N ASP A 30 -16.89 -5.41 7.23
CA ASP A 30 -17.93 -4.92 8.13
C ASP A 30 -18.05 -3.39 8.11
N ILE A 31 -16.92 -2.66 8.08
CA ILE A 31 -16.92 -1.20 7.89
C ILE A 31 -17.51 -0.84 6.53
N ALA A 32 -17.10 -1.53 5.46
CA ALA A 32 -17.60 -1.26 4.11
C ALA A 32 -19.12 -1.49 4.01
N HIS A 33 -19.64 -2.57 4.57
CA HIS A 33 -21.08 -2.80 4.67
C HIS A 33 -21.79 -1.71 5.48
N ALA A 34 -21.22 -1.28 6.61
CA ALA A 34 -21.79 -0.18 7.39
C ALA A 34 -21.87 1.13 6.58
N ILE A 35 -20.92 1.40 5.67
CA ILE A 35 -20.96 2.57 4.79
C ILE A 35 -21.99 2.41 3.67
N GLY A 36 -22.10 1.21 3.10
CA GLY A 36 -23.04 0.87 2.03
C GLY A 36 -24.51 0.89 2.46
N ASP A 37 -24.79 0.64 3.74
CA ASP A 37 -26.14 0.57 4.30
C ASP A 37 -26.97 1.86 4.02
N ASP A 38 -28.23 1.68 3.64
CA ASP A 38 -29.19 2.77 3.38
C ASP A 38 -29.37 3.72 4.57
N ALA A 39 -29.11 3.26 5.80
CA ALA A 39 -29.13 4.07 7.01
C ALA A 39 -27.97 5.09 7.10
N GLN A 40 -26.95 4.99 6.24
CA GLN A 40 -25.70 5.76 6.33
C GLN A 40 -25.36 6.67 5.13
N PRO A 41 -26.33 7.41 4.54
CA PRO A 41 -26.08 8.24 3.36
C PRO A 41 -25.04 9.33 3.58
N ARG A 42 -24.95 9.85 4.81
CA ARG A 42 -24.04 10.94 5.14
C ARG A 42 -22.57 10.51 5.16
N VAL A 43 -22.29 9.23 5.42
CA VAL A 43 -20.92 8.70 5.45
C VAL A 43 -20.45 8.42 4.03
N ARG A 44 -21.22 7.67 3.24
CA ARG A 44 -20.84 7.35 1.85
C ARG A 44 -20.70 8.59 0.95
N LYS A 45 -21.51 9.63 1.18
CA LYS A 45 -21.43 10.92 0.45
C LYS A 45 -20.12 11.69 0.69
N LEU A 46 -19.32 11.33 1.70
CA LEU A 46 -17.98 11.88 1.81
C LEU A 46 -17.14 11.58 0.56
N LEU A 47 -17.41 10.46 -0.11
CA LEU A 47 -16.73 10.07 -1.33
C LEU A 47 -17.04 10.99 -2.53
N ASP A 48 -18.13 11.76 -2.49
CA ASP A 48 -18.46 12.75 -3.53
C ASP A 48 -17.40 13.85 -3.63
N HIS A 49 -16.63 14.07 -2.56
CA HIS A 49 -15.53 15.03 -2.54
C HIS A 49 -14.24 14.51 -3.18
N ALA A 50 -14.14 13.22 -3.47
CA ALA A 50 -12.95 12.65 -4.12
C ALA A 50 -12.88 13.07 -5.60
N PRO A 51 -11.68 13.23 -6.17
CA PRO A 51 -11.51 13.25 -7.62
C PRO A 51 -12.19 12.03 -8.26
N GLN A 52 -12.82 12.20 -9.43
CA GLN A 52 -13.68 11.16 -10.01
C GLN A 52 -13.00 9.79 -10.16
N LEU A 53 -11.72 9.75 -10.56
CA LEU A 53 -10.95 8.50 -10.69
C LEU A 53 -10.61 7.83 -9.35
N GLN A 54 -10.71 8.59 -8.26
CA GLN A 54 -10.42 8.20 -6.88
C GLN A 54 -11.68 7.96 -6.04
N GLN A 55 -12.89 8.06 -6.62
CA GLN A 55 -14.15 7.68 -5.98
C GLN A 55 -14.22 6.15 -5.77
N ARG A 56 -13.39 5.64 -4.87
CA ARG A 56 -13.23 4.21 -4.57
C ARG A 56 -13.41 3.96 -3.06
N PRO A 57 -14.04 2.85 -2.65
CA PRO A 57 -14.23 2.52 -1.24
C PRO A 57 -12.94 2.59 -0.40
N VAL A 58 -11.83 2.09 -0.96
CA VAL A 58 -10.52 2.07 -0.30
C VAL A 58 -10.00 3.45 0.12
N LEU A 59 -10.38 4.53 -0.57
CA LEU A 59 -9.95 5.88 -0.19
C LEU A 59 -10.66 6.36 1.09
N LEU A 60 -11.99 6.20 1.15
CA LEU A 60 -12.76 6.57 2.34
C LEU A 60 -12.35 5.72 3.54
N LEU A 61 -12.15 4.41 3.34
CA LEU A 61 -11.67 3.50 4.38
C LEU A 61 -10.30 3.92 4.92
N ALA A 62 -9.37 4.30 4.03
CA ALA A 62 -8.06 4.81 4.44
C ALA A 62 -8.15 6.16 5.16
N ALA A 63 -9.01 7.08 4.72
CA ALA A 63 -9.21 8.36 5.39
C ALA A 63 -9.77 8.20 6.82
N VAL A 64 -10.77 7.34 7.01
CA VAL A 64 -11.29 7.00 8.35
C VAL A 64 -10.22 6.34 9.19
N HIS A 65 -9.50 5.34 8.63
CA HIS A 65 -8.45 4.65 9.35
C HIS A 65 -7.31 5.59 9.78
N TYR A 66 -6.94 6.55 8.94
CA TYR A 66 -5.91 7.55 9.24
C TYR A 66 -6.28 8.36 10.50
N LEU A 67 -7.51 8.86 10.59
CA LEU A 67 -7.98 9.61 11.76
C LEU A 67 -8.17 8.72 12.99
N VAL A 68 -8.59 7.47 12.79
CA VAL A 68 -8.64 6.46 13.87
C VAL A 68 -7.26 6.20 14.47
N LEU A 69 -6.20 6.15 13.64
CA LEU A 69 -4.82 6.01 14.11
C LEU A 69 -4.31 7.25 14.86
N GLN A 70 -4.85 8.44 14.57
CA GLN A 70 -4.50 9.68 15.25
C GLN A 70 -5.23 9.87 16.59
N ASP A 71 -6.50 9.47 16.67
CA ASP A 71 -7.28 9.51 17.90
C ASP A 71 -7.69 8.09 18.31
N PRO A 72 -6.82 7.35 19.03
CA PRO A 72 -7.08 5.96 19.39
C PRO A 72 -8.16 5.80 20.48
N ASN A 73 -8.67 6.90 21.06
CA ASN A 73 -9.52 6.84 22.24
C ASN A 73 -11.03 6.90 21.96
N THR A 74 -11.44 7.12 20.72
CA THR A 74 -12.87 7.17 20.33
C THR A 74 -13.54 5.79 20.42
N PRO A 75 -14.89 5.74 20.51
CA PRO A 75 -15.63 4.49 20.42
C PRO A 75 -15.30 3.68 19.16
N LEU A 76 -15.24 4.34 17.99
CA LEU A 76 -14.87 3.69 16.73
C LEU A 76 -13.44 3.14 16.77
N SER A 77 -12.48 3.94 17.24
CA SER A 77 -11.06 3.55 17.26
C SER A 77 -10.80 2.30 18.09
N ARG A 78 -11.55 2.12 19.19
CA ARG A 78 -11.47 0.92 20.04
C ARG A 78 -12.03 -0.35 19.37
N ARG A 79 -12.65 -0.24 18.19
CA ARG A 79 -13.08 -1.39 17.38
C ARG A 79 -12.05 -1.80 16.33
N TYR A 80 -11.07 -0.95 16.02
CA TYR A 80 -10.08 -1.22 14.97
C TYR A 80 -8.98 -2.17 15.48
N PRO A 81 -8.76 -3.34 14.83
CA PRO A 81 -7.68 -4.25 15.20
C PRO A 81 -6.30 -3.60 15.12
N SER A 82 -6.08 -2.71 14.15
CA SER A 82 -4.84 -1.95 13.99
C SER A 82 -4.49 -1.04 15.17
N VAL A 83 -5.49 -0.62 15.95
CA VAL A 83 -5.33 0.19 17.17
C VAL A 83 -5.23 -0.69 18.41
N THR A 84 -6.09 -1.70 18.51
CA THR A 84 -6.18 -2.55 19.71
C THR A 84 -5.14 -3.67 19.76
N GLY A 85 -4.57 -4.05 18.62
CA GLY A 85 -3.74 -5.25 18.46
C GLY A 85 -4.52 -6.56 18.59
N ILE A 86 -5.85 -6.50 18.70
CA ILE A 86 -6.71 -7.67 18.89
C ILE A 86 -7.34 -8.03 17.54
N PRO A 87 -7.11 -9.25 17.01
CA PRO A 87 -7.72 -9.69 15.77
C PRO A 87 -9.25 -9.58 15.81
N HIS A 88 -9.85 -9.24 14.67
CA HIS A 88 -11.31 -9.15 14.54
C HIS A 88 -12.00 -10.48 14.89
N VAL A 89 -13.17 -10.38 15.52
CA VAL A 89 -14.02 -11.52 15.90
C VAL A 89 -15.39 -11.47 15.18
N PRO A 90 -15.92 -12.60 14.70
CA PRO A 90 -17.18 -12.63 13.92
C PRO A 90 -18.44 -12.15 14.65
N THR A 91 -18.42 -12.09 15.99
CA THR A 91 -19.57 -11.71 16.83
C THR A 91 -19.64 -10.20 17.09
N LEU A 92 -19.05 -9.38 16.22
CA LEU A 92 -19.06 -7.93 16.37
C LEU A 92 -20.49 -7.39 16.32
N ASP A 93 -20.80 -6.46 17.23
CA ASP A 93 -22.02 -5.65 17.16
C ASP A 93 -21.95 -4.69 15.96
N ARG A 94 -22.56 -5.11 14.85
CA ARG A 94 -22.60 -4.35 13.58
C ARG A 94 -23.41 -3.06 13.70
N ASN A 95 -24.49 -3.06 14.48
CA ASN A 95 -25.31 -1.86 14.67
C ASN A 95 -24.56 -0.81 15.48
N GLY A 96 -23.90 -1.22 16.56
CA GLY A 96 -23.01 -0.35 17.31
C GLY A 96 -21.83 0.13 16.48
N LEU A 97 -21.24 -0.72 15.62
CA LEU A 97 -20.19 -0.31 14.70
C LEU A 97 -20.66 0.81 13.76
N ALA A 98 -21.84 0.64 13.15
CA ALA A 98 -22.41 1.63 12.25
C ALA A 98 -22.69 2.96 12.98
N ALA A 99 -23.23 2.91 14.21
CA ALA A 99 -23.46 4.09 15.02
C ALA A 99 -22.16 4.84 15.35
N ASP A 100 -21.14 4.12 15.84
CA ASP A 100 -19.82 4.68 16.16
C ASP A 100 -19.15 5.28 14.91
N LEU A 101 -19.29 4.62 13.75
CA LEU A 101 -18.78 5.10 12.48
C LEU A 101 -19.46 6.41 12.03
N HIS A 102 -20.78 6.50 12.16
CA HIS A 102 -21.52 7.71 11.82
C HIS A 102 -21.10 8.89 12.70
N GLU A 103 -21.06 8.68 14.02
CA GLU A 103 -20.65 9.72 14.98
C GLU A 103 -19.21 10.19 14.72
N PHE A 104 -18.30 9.27 14.48
CA PHE A 104 -16.91 9.58 14.15
C PHE A 104 -16.81 10.40 12.86
N CYS A 105 -17.48 9.96 11.79
CA CYS A 105 -17.48 10.67 10.51
C CYS A 105 -18.15 12.04 10.57
N ASP A 106 -19.13 12.26 11.45
CA ASP A 106 -19.73 13.58 11.65
C ASP A 106 -18.82 14.51 12.46
N THR A 107 -18.14 13.96 13.47
CA THR A 107 -17.16 14.68 14.29
C THR A 107 -15.97 15.16 13.46
N TYR A 108 -15.41 14.28 12.62
CA TYR A 108 -14.22 14.51 11.81
C TYR A 108 -14.52 14.90 10.36
N ARG A 109 -15.73 15.45 10.10
CA ARG A 109 -16.25 15.62 8.74
C ARG A 109 -15.33 16.46 7.84
N ASN A 110 -14.80 17.56 8.34
CA ASN A 110 -14.00 18.49 7.53
C ASN A 110 -12.63 17.88 7.19
N GLU A 111 -12.00 17.26 8.18
CA GLU A 111 -10.73 16.55 8.05
C GLU A 111 -10.85 15.39 7.06
N LEU A 112 -11.94 14.63 7.12
CA LEU A 112 -12.23 13.56 6.16
C LEU A 112 -12.37 14.12 4.74
N ILE A 113 -13.11 15.22 4.56
CA ILE A 113 -13.26 15.86 3.24
C ILE A 113 -11.89 16.30 2.69
N ASP A 114 -11.05 16.91 3.51
CA ASP A 114 -9.72 17.36 3.09
C ASP A 114 -8.81 16.18 2.71
N LEU A 115 -8.82 15.09 3.49
CA LEU A 115 -8.09 13.87 3.16
C LEU A 115 -8.58 13.25 1.85
N ILE A 116 -9.90 13.12 1.67
CA ILE A 116 -10.51 12.51 0.48
C ILE A 116 -10.22 13.34 -0.79
N ARG A 117 -10.11 14.66 -0.66
CA ARG A 117 -9.79 15.56 -1.78
C ARG A 117 -8.33 15.50 -2.23
N THR A 118 -7.42 15.24 -1.30
CA THR A 118 -5.98 15.50 -1.50
C THR A 118 -5.13 14.23 -1.50
N ARG A 119 -5.55 13.19 -0.79
CA ARG A 119 -4.79 11.94 -0.67
C ARG A 119 -5.21 10.92 -1.71
N HIS A 120 -4.27 10.01 -1.99
CA HIS A 120 -4.43 8.88 -2.90
C HIS A 120 -4.12 7.60 -2.14
N THR A 121 -4.83 6.51 -2.42
CA THR A 121 -4.55 5.22 -1.79
C THR A 121 -3.17 4.72 -2.20
N GLN A 122 -2.38 4.27 -1.23
CA GLN A 122 -1.02 3.77 -1.45
C GLN A 122 -0.98 2.25 -1.30
N THR A 123 -0.32 1.57 -2.24
CA THR A 123 -0.13 0.11 -2.23
C THR A 123 1.34 -0.25 -1.96
N ASN A 124 1.97 0.40 -0.98
CA ASN A 124 3.40 0.29 -0.73
C ASN A 124 3.79 -0.93 0.13
N ASP A 125 3.45 -2.15 -0.34
CA ASP A 125 3.77 -3.40 0.37
C ASP A 125 5.19 -3.88 0.02
N ILE A 126 6.03 -4.10 1.03
CA ILE A 126 7.41 -4.58 0.86
C ILE A 126 7.51 -6.08 0.54
N SER A 127 6.45 -6.86 0.69
CA SER A 127 6.46 -8.27 0.24
C SER A 127 6.75 -8.42 -1.25
N ARG A 128 6.50 -7.37 -2.05
CA ARG A 128 6.88 -7.32 -3.48
C ARG A 128 8.39 -7.43 -3.68
N SER A 129 9.19 -6.96 -2.74
CA SER A 129 10.65 -7.06 -2.78
C SER A 129 11.14 -8.51 -2.84
N ALA A 130 10.45 -9.45 -2.17
CA ALA A 130 10.79 -10.87 -2.26
C ALA A 130 10.61 -11.41 -3.70
N LEU A 131 9.60 -10.93 -4.43
CA LEU A 131 9.38 -11.30 -5.83
C LEU A 131 10.35 -10.59 -6.77
N LEU A 132 10.62 -9.29 -6.54
CA LEU A 132 11.58 -8.52 -7.32
C LEU A 132 12.99 -9.11 -7.23
N ARG A 133 13.41 -9.53 -6.03
CA ARG A 133 14.69 -10.23 -5.84
C ARG A 133 14.77 -11.51 -6.67
N LEU A 134 13.71 -12.32 -6.68
CA LEU A 134 13.67 -13.53 -7.54
C LEU A 134 13.77 -13.16 -9.02
N ALA A 135 13.05 -12.13 -9.47
CA ALA A 135 13.08 -11.69 -10.87
C ALA A 135 14.49 -11.24 -11.28
N LEU A 136 15.16 -10.45 -10.44
CA LEU A 136 16.53 -9.97 -10.65
C LEU A 136 17.56 -11.10 -10.60
N ALA A 137 17.38 -12.11 -9.74
CA ALA A 137 18.27 -13.26 -9.65
C ALA A 137 18.25 -14.16 -10.91
N HIS A 138 17.26 -13.96 -11.79
CA HIS A 138 17.19 -14.62 -13.10
C HIS A 138 17.70 -13.72 -14.25
N GLN A 139 18.24 -12.55 -13.94
CA GLN A 139 18.93 -11.67 -14.90
C GLN A 139 20.45 -11.83 -14.75
N PRO A 140 21.25 -11.36 -15.74
CA PRO A 140 22.69 -11.23 -15.56
C PRO A 140 23.01 -10.42 -14.30
N VAL A 141 23.93 -10.93 -13.47
CA VAL A 141 24.37 -10.23 -12.26
C VAL A 141 25.21 -9.03 -12.69
N ILE A 142 24.80 -7.85 -12.24
CA ILE A 142 25.50 -6.59 -12.54
C ILE A 142 25.77 -5.87 -11.22
N GLU A 143 27.05 -5.75 -10.91
CA GLU A 143 27.53 -5.11 -9.70
C GLU A 143 27.53 -3.59 -9.83
N ASN A 144 27.33 -2.90 -8.70
CA ASN A 144 27.34 -1.44 -8.59
C ASN A 144 26.39 -0.71 -9.54
N SER A 145 25.24 -1.31 -9.88
CA SER A 145 24.21 -0.62 -10.68
C SER A 145 23.45 0.42 -9.84
N ILE A 146 22.78 1.36 -10.49
CA ILE A 146 21.83 2.27 -9.84
C ILE A 146 20.44 1.63 -9.89
N LEU A 147 19.85 1.37 -8.72
CA LEU A 147 18.50 0.82 -8.63
C LEU A 147 17.47 1.94 -8.72
N ILE A 148 16.50 1.81 -9.62
CA ILE A 148 15.47 2.82 -9.86
C ILE A 148 14.08 2.20 -9.77
N ASP A 149 13.17 2.82 -9.02
CA ASP A 149 11.76 2.42 -8.92
C ASP A 149 10.85 3.58 -9.34
N ILE A 150 9.98 3.34 -10.32
CA ILE A 150 9.04 4.34 -10.84
C ILE A 150 7.64 4.05 -10.29
N GLY A 151 6.99 5.05 -9.70
CA GLY A 151 5.77 4.89 -8.91
C GLY A 151 6.05 4.26 -7.54
N CYS A 152 7.16 4.67 -6.92
CA CYS A 152 7.74 4.01 -5.76
C CYS A 152 7.04 4.34 -4.44
N SER A 153 6.09 5.29 -4.42
CA SER A 153 5.43 5.79 -3.21
C SER A 153 6.44 6.35 -2.20
N ALA A 154 6.72 5.62 -1.12
CA ALA A 154 7.75 5.97 -0.13
C ALA A 154 9.11 5.30 -0.40
N GLY A 155 9.27 4.66 -1.56
CA GLY A 155 10.50 3.98 -1.97
C GLY A 155 10.86 2.72 -1.18
N LEU A 156 9.95 2.19 -0.36
CA LEU A 156 10.26 1.04 0.52
C LEU A 156 10.74 -0.20 -0.24
N ASN A 157 10.34 -0.40 -1.50
CA ASN A 157 10.79 -1.55 -2.30
C ASN A 157 12.19 -1.33 -2.93
N LEU A 158 12.77 -0.13 -2.84
CA LEU A 158 14.16 0.12 -3.22
C LEU A 158 15.16 -0.51 -2.26
N HIS A 159 14.74 -1.13 -1.16
CA HIS A 159 15.60 -1.89 -0.23
C HIS A 159 15.56 -3.41 -0.47
N LEU A 160 15.12 -3.85 -1.66
CA LEU A 160 14.87 -5.27 -1.97
C LEU A 160 16.08 -6.22 -1.77
N ASP A 161 17.29 -5.70 -1.91
CA ASP A 161 18.55 -6.42 -1.71
C ASP A 161 18.91 -6.57 -0.24
N ALA A 162 18.51 -5.59 0.58
CA ALA A 162 18.76 -5.55 2.01
C ALA A 162 17.77 -6.41 2.81
N TYR A 163 16.49 -6.44 2.44
CA TYR A 163 15.47 -7.19 3.19
C TYR A 163 15.81 -8.68 3.34
N HIS A 164 15.65 -9.21 4.56
CA HIS A 164 15.87 -10.62 4.84
C HIS A 164 14.74 -11.47 4.26
N CYS A 165 14.94 -12.00 3.07
CA CYS A 165 13.95 -12.78 2.34
C CYS A 165 14.18 -14.27 2.55
N THR A 166 13.25 -14.94 3.23
CA THR A 166 13.21 -16.40 3.34
C THR A 166 12.22 -16.99 2.33
N TYR A 167 12.73 -17.86 1.46
CA TYR A 167 11.95 -18.62 0.48
C TYR A 167 11.83 -20.06 0.93
N THR A 168 10.61 -20.58 1.01
CA THR A 168 10.32 -21.95 1.44
C THR A 168 9.52 -22.67 0.37
N ALA A 169 9.86 -23.93 0.10
CA ALA A 169 9.06 -24.78 -0.78
C ALA A 169 7.62 -24.93 -0.23
N GLU A 170 6.61 -24.72 -1.07
CA GLU A 170 5.21 -24.91 -0.63
C GLU A 170 4.94 -26.37 -0.20
N ASN A 171 5.54 -27.34 -0.90
CA ASN A 171 5.35 -28.78 -0.69
C ASN A 171 6.67 -29.56 -0.67
N GLY A 172 7.74 -28.98 -0.11
CA GLY A 172 9.08 -29.57 -0.13
C GLY A 172 9.92 -29.26 1.10
N PRO A 173 11.13 -29.82 1.21
CA PRO A 173 11.95 -29.72 2.41
C PRO A 173 12.89 -28.51 2.42
N TRP A 174 12.98 -27.75 1.31
CA TRP A 174 13.99 -26.71 1.20
C TRP A 174 13.49 -25.35 1.69
N SER A 175 14.42 -24.62 2.30
CA SER A 175 14.27 -23.23 2.71
C SER A 175 15.62 -22.55 2.51
N ILE A 176 15.62 -21.41 1.84
CA ILE A 176 16.82 -20.60 1.56
C ILE A 176 16.53 -19.15 1.91
N SER A 177 17.55 -18.40 2.34
CA SER A 177 17.38 -16.99 2.68
C SER A 177 18.54 -16.16 2.15
N ALA A 178 18.28 -14.88 1.91
CA ALA A 178 19.29 -13.88 1.58
C ALA A 178 18.87 -12.50 2.08
N GLY A 179 19.80 -11.54 2.05
CA GLY A 179 19.64 -10.22 2.65
C GLY A 179 20.21 -10.13 4.06
N ASP A 180 20.04 -8.98 4.69
CA ASP A 180 20.56 -8.66 6.02
C ASP A 180 19.59 -9.10 7.12
N MET A 181 20.06 -9.91 8.06
CA MET A 181 19.30 -10.38 9.23
C MET A 181 18.74 -9.25 10.11
N ALA A 182 19.32 -8.05 10.07
CA ALA A 182 18.83 -6.87 10.78
C ALA A 182 17.72 -6.12 10.02
N ALA A 183 17.54 -6.39 8.72
CA ALA A 183 16.50 -5.78 7.91
C ALA A 183 15.13 -6.46 8.11
N PRO A 184 14.02 -5.77 7.76
CA PRO A 184 12.69 -6.36 7.80
C PRO A 184 12.61 -7.74 7.15
N ALA A 185 11.94 -8.67 7.83
CA ALA A 185 11.86 -10.06 7.40
C ALA A 185 10.70 -10.29 6.42
N LEU A 186 11.00 -10.90 5.28
CA LEU A 186 10.04 -11.29 4.25
C LEU A 186 9.99 -12.80 4.12
N ARG A 187 8.78 -13.35 4.02
CA ARG A 187 8.56 -14.79 3.84
C ARG A 187 7.82 -15.03 2.53
N CYS A 188 8.35 -15.93 1.71
CA CYS A 188 7.78 -16.26 0.42
C CYS A 188 7.64 -17.78 0.28
N SER A 189 6.40 -18.25 0.08
CA SER A 189 6.15 -19.65 -0.30
C SER A 189 6.34 -19.79 -1.81
N VAL A 190 7.12 -20.79 -2.23
CA VAL A 190 7.53 -20.97 -3.62
C VAL A 190 7.10 -22.35 -4.12
N ARG A 191 6.46 -22.35 -5.28
CA ARG A 191 6.10 -23.55 -6.03
C ARG A 191 7.24 -23.99 -6.93
N ALA A 192 8.27 -24.60 -6.35
CA ALA A 192 9.39 -25.18 -7.10
C ALA A 192 9.94 -26.44 -6.43
N ALA A 193 10.38 -27.40 -7.24
CA ALA A 193 10.95 -28.66 -6.76
C ALA A 193 12.36 -28.47 -6.16
N VAL A 194 13.12 -27.53 -6.71
CA VAL A 194 14.47 -27.16 -6.26
C VAL A 194 14.50 -25.70 -5.82
N PRO A 195 15.43 -25.32 -4.92
CA PRO A 195 15.56 -23.93 -4.50
C PRO A 195 15.90 -23.03 -5.71
N PRO A 196 15.24 -21.86 -5.85
CA PRO A 196 15.57 -20.91 -6.92
C PRO A 196 16.92 -20.23 -6.68
N HIS A 197 17.50 -19.65 -7.73
CA HIS A 197 18.58 -18.68 -7.57
C HIS A 197 18.02 -17.40 -6.91
N ILE A 198 18.73 -16.89 -5.91
CA ILE A 198 18.32 -15.71 -5.13
C ILE A 198 19.44 -14.68 -4.96
N GLU A 199 20.57 -14.89 -5.62
CA GLU A 199 21.69 -13.95 -5.64
C GLU A 199 21.45 -12.87 -6.69
N ILE A 200 21.72 -11.62 -6.32
CA ILE A 200 21.56 -10.44 -7.17
C ILE A 200 22.81 -9.57 -7.03
N GLY A 201 23.06 -8.70 -8.00
CA GLY A 201 24.17 -7.75 -7.94
C GLY A 201 23.98 -6.67 -6.88
N THR A 202 25.07 -5.99 -6.53
CA THR A 202 25.07 -4.84 -5.63
C THR A 202 24.58 -3.56 -6.30
N PHE A 203 24.08 -2.62 -5.48
CA PHE A 203 23.62 -1.32 -5.93
C PHE A 203 24.47 -0.19 -5.33
N ALA A 204 25.00 0.69 -6.18
CA ALA A 204 25.79 1.84 -5.77
C ALA A 204 24.93 3.05 -5.37
N GLY A 205 23.66 3.08 -5.81
CA GLY A 205 22.71 4.14 -5.52
C GLY A 205 21.27 3.68 -5.73
N ARG A 206 20.32 4.44 -5.17
CA ARG A 206 18.89 4.14 -5.17
C ARG A 206 18.11 5.42 -5.46
N ILE A 207 17.30 5.41 -6.52
CA ILE A 207 16.48 6.55 -6.92
C ILE A 207 15.01 6.12 -7.02
N GLY A 208 14.13 6.78 -6.29
CA GLY A 208 12.70 6.57 -6.35
C GLY A 208 12.01 7.74 -7.03
N PHE A 209 11.12 7.45 -7.98
CA PHE A 209 10.26 8.45 -8.60
C PHE A 209 8.80 8.18 -8.24
N ASP A 210 8.08 9.21 -7.81
CA ASP A 210 6.63 9.16 -7.61
C ASP A 210 6.01 10.55 -7.84
N PRO A 211 4.79 10.69 -8.40
CA PRO A 211 4.13 11.99 -8.51
C PRO A 211 3.75 12.59 -7.14
N HIS A 212 3.56 11.74 -6.13
CA HIS A 212 3.16 12.12 -4.78
C HIS A 212 3.96 11.29 -3.75
N PRO A 213 5.30 11.48 -3.70
CA PRO A 213 6.16 10.68 -2.85
C PRO A 213 5.76 10.84 -1.39
N ILE A 214 5.81 9.75 -0.64
CA ILE A 214 5.54 9.77 0.81
C ILE A 214 6.87 9.83 1.55
N ASP A 215 7.12 10.96 2.20
CA ASP A 215 8.28 11.13 3.06
C ASP A 215 8.05 10.39 4.40
N VAL A 216 8.84 9.34 4.62
CA VAL A 216 8.76 8.50 5.81
C VAL A 216 9.13 9.25 7.09
N ASP A 217 9.95 10.31 7.01
CA ASP A 217 10.40 11.09 8.17
C ASP A 217 9.33 12.06 8.68
N THR A 218 8.28 12.29 7.89
CA THR A 218 7.15 13.14 8.26
C THR A 218 5.97 12.34 8.80
N HIS A 219 4.92 13.05 9.21
CA HIS A 219 3.65 12.44 9.61
C HIS A 219 2.93 11.73 8.45
N ASP A 220 3.36 11.95 7.20
CA ASP A 220 2.79 11.30 6.02
C ASP A 220 3.02 9.78 6.00
N ALA A 221 4.03 9.28 6.72
CA ALA A 221 4.23 7.84 6.89
C ALA A 221 3.00 7.13 7.48
N MET A 222 2.21 7.84 8.32
CA MET A 222 0.97 7.30 8.89
C MET A 222 -0.10 7.03 7.81
N TRP A 223 -0.06 7.75 6.69
CA TRP A 223 -0.95 7.48 5.55
C TRP A 223 -0.69 6.10 4.93
N LEU A 224 0.57 5.64 4.91
CA LEU A 224 0.90 4.29 4.44
C LEU A 224 0.21 3.23 5.31
N LEU A 225 0.27 3.40 6.64
CA LEU A 225 -0.39 2.50 7.59
C LEU A 225 -1.91 2.52 7.42
N ALA A 226 -2.49 3.71 7.21
CA ALA A 226 -3.91 3.88 7.00
C ALA A 226 -4.43 3.17 5.73
N CYS A 227 -3.60 3.08 4.69
CA CYS A 227 -3.90 2.36 3.45
C CYS A 227 -3.84 0.83 3.61
N VAL A 228 -3.28 0.30 4.70
CA VAL A 228 -3.35 -1.12 5.03
C VAL A 228 -4.67 -1.40 5.73
N TRP A 229 -5.31 -2.51 5.38
CA TRP A 229 -6.55 -2.89 6.05
C TRP A 229 -6.31 -3.17 7.52
N PRO A 230 -7.19 -2.67 8.41
CA PRO A 230 -6.94 -2.67 9.84
C PRO A 230 -6.79 -4.06 10.46
N ASP A 231 -7.31 -5.10 9.80
CA ASP A 231 -7.27 -6.50 10.28
C ASP A 231 -5.96 -7.22 9.96
N GLN A 232 -5.15 -6.64 9.07
CA GLN A 232 -3.93 -7.28 8.57
C GLN A 232 -2.74 -6.87 9.44
N LEU A 233 -2.77 -7.31 10.69
CA LEU A 233 -1.80 -6.94 11.72
C LEU A 233 -0.37 -7.29 11.29
N ASP A 234 -0.16 -8.43 10.63
CA ASP A 234 1.14 -8.84 10.08
C ASP A 234 1.66 -7.83 9.04
N ARG A 235 0.78 -7.31 8.18
CA ARG A 235 1.13 -6.30 7.18
C ARG A 235 1.42 -4.95 7.83
N ILE A 236 0.68 -4.59 8.87
CA ILE A 236 0.88 -3.36 9.64
C ILE A 236 2.24 -3.40 10.36
N GLU A 237 2.55 -4.48 11.04
CA GLU A 237 3.84 -4.68 11.73
C GLU A 237 5.00 -4.63 10.75
N ARG A 238 4.91 -5.38 9.66
CA ARG A 238 5.92 -5.38 8.59
C ARG A 238 6.11 -3.99 7.97
N LEU A 239 5.04 -3.24 7.77
CA LEU A 239 5.13 -1.87 7.25
C LEU A 239 5.76 -0.91 8.26
N LYS A 240 5.49 -1.05 9.56
CA LYS A 240 6.18 -0.28 10.62
C LYS A 240 7.68 -0.54 10.62
N GLU A 241 8.09 -1.80 10.51
CA GLU A 241 9.51 -2.19 10.37
C GLU A 241 10.14 -1.60 9.12
N ALA A 242 9.44 -1.65 7.98
CA ALA A 242 9.91 -1.07 6.72
C ALA A 242 10.09 0.45 6.81
N ILE A 243 9.14 1.16 7.42
CA ILE A 243 9.22 2.60 7.64
C ILE A 243 10.43 2.91 8.53
N ALA A 244 10.61 2.18 9.64
CA ALA A 244 11.76 2.37 10.52
C ALA A 244 13.10 2.11 9.81
N TRP A 245 13.16 1.07 8.96
CA TRP A 245 14.33 0.77 8.15
C TRP A 245 14.64 1.88 7.15
N ALA A 246 13.63 2.38 6.43
CA ALA A 246 13.79 3.44 5.43
C ALA A 246 14.28 4.77 6.06
N LYS A 247 13.82 5.10 7.27
CA LYS A 247 14.35 6.26 8.03
C LYS A 247 15.84 6.15 8.32
N ALA A 248 16.32 4.95 8.62
CA ALA A 248 17.73 4.70 8.90
C ALA A 248 18.58 4.61 7.61
N HIS A 249 17.95 4.37 6.47
CA HIS A 249 18.60 4.14 5.18
C HIS A 249 17.94 4.99 4.09
N PRO A 250 18.13 6.33 4.11
CA PRO A 250 17.48 7.21 3.17
C PRO A 250 17.88 6.90 1.71
N ILE A 251 16.96 7.16 0.81
CA ILE A 251 17.12 7.03 -0.65
C ILE A 251 16.97 8.41 -1.31
N ASP A 252 17.40 8.53 -2.57
CA ASP A 252 17.07 9.71 -3.39
C ASP A 252 15.63 9.59 -3.87
N LEU A 253 14.70 10.30 -3.23
CA LEU A 253 13.27 10.29 -3.56
C LEU A 253 12.89 11.58 -4.29
N ARG A 254 12.37 11.44 -5.52
CA ARG A 254 12.09 12.53 -6.44
C ARG A 254 10.62 12.59 -6.85
N THR A 255 10.10 13.80 -6.96
CA THR A 255 8.73 14.05 -7.42
C THR A 255 8.69 14.09 -8.95
N ALA A 256 8.22 13.02 -9.58
CA ALA A 256 8.02 12.94 -11.02
C ALA A 256 6.95 11.91 -11.39
N ASP A 257 6.18 12.17 -12.44
CA ASP A 257 5.37 11.12 -13.05
C ASP A 257 6.25 10.14 -13.85
N ALA A 258 5.65 9.06 -14.35
CA ALA A 258 6.39 8.00 -15.02
C ALA A 258 7.13 8.47 -16.29
N LEU A 259 6.59 9.42 -17.06
CA LEU A 259 7.21 9.88 -18.31
C LEU A 259 8.34 10.88 -18.03
N ALA A 260 8.13 11.77 -17.06
CA ALA A 260 9.17 12.68 -16.58
C ALA A 260 10.35 11.88 -15.97
N ALA A 261 10.06 10.83 -15.19
CA ALA A 261 11.08 9.94 -14.64
C ALA A 261 11.91 9.26 -15.75
N LEU A 262 11.27 8.74 -16.80
CA LEU A 262 11.99 8.15 -17.94
C LEU A 262 12.91 9.17 -18.64
N THR A 263 12.45 10.40 -18.81
CA THR A 263 13.27 11.48 -19.40
C THR A 263 14.52 11.77 -18.56
N GLU A 264 14.39 11.79 -17.23
CA GLU A 264 15.55 11.94 -16.34
C GLU A 264 16.50 10.74 -16.40
N ILE A 265 15.95 9.52 -16.46
CA ILE A 265 16.71 8.28 -16.54
C ILE A 265 17.51 8.20 -17.84
N GLU A 266 16.93 8.59 -18.98
CA GLU A 266 17.62 8.64 -20.28
C GLU A 266 18.81 9.61 -20.30
N ALA A 267 18.78 10.63 -19.44
CA ALA A 267 19.88 11.58 -19.28
C ALA A 267 21.00 11.08 -18.35
N MET A 268 20.80 9.95 -17.66
CA MET A 268 21.84 9.32 -16.84
C MET A 268 22.83 8.59 -17.76
N HIS A 269 24.11 8.99 -17.70
CA HIS A 269 25.19 8.42 -18.49
C HIS A 269 26.20 7.71 -17.58
N ASP A 270 26.97 6.78 -18.16
CA ASP A 270 28.09 6.07 -17.53
C ASP A 270 27.77 5.09 -16.39
N ASP A 271 26.53 5.03 -15.91
CA ASP A 271 26.07 4.05 -14.92
C ASP A 271 25.28 2.89 -15.55
N HIS A 272 25.40 1.69 -14.98
CA HIS A 272 24.43 0.63 -15.28
C HIS A 272 23.15 0.86 -14.48
N LEU A 273 22.00 0.89 -15.13
CA LEU A 273 20.71 1.17 -14.50
C LEU A 273 19.89 -0.11 -14.36
N THR A 274 19.47 -0.42 -13.15
CA THR A 274 18.50 -1.48 -12.87
C THR A 274 17.16 -0.82 -12.58
N ILE A 275 16.27 -0.80 -13.57
CA ILE A 275 14.95 -0.17 -13.45
C ILE A 275 13.93 -1.25 -13.10
N VAL A 276 13.25 -1.07 -11.97
CA VAL A 276 12.14 -1.91 -11.54
C VAL A 276 10.86 -1.08 -11.51
N ASN A 277 9.73 -1.76 -11.72
CA ASN A 277 8.44 -1.27 -11.27
C ASN A 277 7.59 -2.49 -10.91
N SER A 278 6.71 -2.34 -9.94
CA SER A 278 5.90 -3.47 -9.45
C SER A 278 4.40 -3.28 -9.62
N TRP A 279 3.96 -2.07 -9.93
CA TRP A 279 2.53 -1.76 -10.05
C TRP A 279 2.19 -0.52 -10.91
N VAL A 280 3.16 0.36 -11.18
CA VAL A 280 2.90 1.68 -11.79
C VAL A 280 2.18 1.60 -13.14
N LEU A 281 2.47 0.58 -13.95
CA LEU A 281 1.82 0.39 -15.26
C LEU A 281 0.30 0.24 -15.16
N SER A 282 -0.20 -0.33 -14.06
CA SER A 282 -1.64 -0.47 -13.81
C SER A 282 -2.36 0.85 -13.59
N TYR A 283 -1.64 1.94 -13.31
CA TYR A 283 -2.19 3.29 -13.13
C TYR A 283 -2.10 4.16 -14.38
N LEU A 284 -1.36 3.73 -15.40
CA LEU A 284 -1.23 4.45 -16.66
C LEU A 284 -2.39 4.13 -17.60
N SER A 285 -2.81 5.13 -18.39
CA SER A 285 -3.67 4.90 -19.56
C SER A 285 -2.97 3.99 -20.56
N LEU A 286 -3.71 3.35 -21.47
CA LEU A 286 -3.11 2.50 -22.51
C LEU A 286 -2.07 3.28 -23.34
N ASP A 287 -2.35 4.53 -23.70
CA ASP A 287 -1.42 5.38 -24.45
C ASP A 287 -0.12 5.66 -23.67
N HIS A 288 -0.22 5.90 -22.36
CA HIS A 288 0.95 6.07 -21.50
C HIS A 288 1.71 4.76 -21.28
N GLN A 289 1.02 3.61 -21.19
CA GLN A 289 1.69 2.30 -21.14
C GLN A 289 2.48 2.01 -22.42
N HIS A 290 1.94 2.39 -23.59
CA HIS A 290 2.66 2.27 -24.85
C HIS A 290 3.88 3.20 -24.93
N SER A 291 3.77 4.42 -24.39
CA SER A 291 4.87 5.38 -24.36
C SER A 291 5.96 5.02 -23.35
N TYR A 292 5.64 4.22 -22.33
CA TYR A 292 6.58 3.76 -21.31
C TYR A 292 7.46 2.58 -21.77
N ARG A 293 7.04 1.84 -22.80
CA ARG A 293 7.75 0.65 -23.33
C ARG A 293 8.73 1.01 -24.43
#